data_AF-A0A0G0KNK8-F1
#
_entry.id   AF-A0A0G0KNK8-F1
#
_cell.length_a   1.000
_cell.length_b   1.000
_cell.length_c   1.000
_cell.angle_alpha   90.00
_cell.angle_beta   90.00
_cell.angle_gamma   90.00
#
_symmetry.space_group_name_H-M   'P 1'
#
loop_
_entity.id
_entity.type
_entity.pdbx_description
1 polymer ?
#
loop_
_entity_poly.entity_id
_entity_poly.type
_entity_poly.pdbx_seq_one_letter_code
_entity_poly.pdbx_strand_id
1 'polypeptide(L)'
;QKLSEAGIIIILAEVDSGNGQLVGSPDAIVRGLTTAYDIKRLNSRLMQDFHKALNPRKARVTNWIYIRKLIGEVAERRIYKDLRRRPLVLPVVIEV
;
A
#
# COMPACT_ATOMS: atom_id res chain seq x y z
N GLN A 1 10.35 -3.29 26.53
CA GLN A 1 10.82 -3.73 25.19
C GLN A 1 9.74 -4.62 24.56
N LYS A 2 8.87 -4.09 23.68
CA LYS A 2 7.90 -4.87 22.87
C LYS A 2 7.68 -4.29 21.46
N LEU A 3 8.53 -3.35 21.02
CA LEU A 3 8.41 -2.74 19.69
C LEU A 3 9.19 -3.51 18.60
N SER A 4 10.12 -4.39 19.01
CA SER A 4 11.04 -5.07 18.09
C SER A 4 10.43 -6.24 17.30
N GLU A 5 9.14 -6.56 17.52
CA GLU A 5 8.48 -7.73 16.89
C GLU A 5 7.44 -7.37 15.82
N ALA A 6 7.04 -6.10 15.71
CA ALA A 6 5.92 -5.73 14.84
C ALA A 6 6.29 -5.77 13.35
N GLY A 7 7.57 -5.57 13.01
CA GLY A 7 8.01 -5.41 11.62
C GLY A 7 7.45 -4.14 10.96
N ILE A 8 8.09 -3.73 9.87
CA ILE A 8 7.67 -2.59 9.05
C ILE A 8 7.43 -3.11 7.64
N ILE A 9 6.33 -2.67 7.04
CA ILE A 9 6.02 -2.91 5.64
C ILE A 9 5.92 -1.57 4.94
N ILE A 10 6.82 -1.33 3.99
CA ILE A 10 6.81 -0.13 3.14
C ILE A 10 6.09 -0.49 1.86
N ILE A 11 5.09 0.30 1.48
CA ILE A 11 4.31 0.10 0.25
C ILE A 11 4.64 1.22 -0.73
N LEU A 12 5.27 0.87 -1.84
CA LEU A 12 5.54 1.76 -2.95
C LEU A 12 4.41 1.67 -3.97
N ALA A 13 3.81 2.80 -4.31
CA ALA A 13 2.74 2.87 -5.29
C ALA A 13 2.93 4.08 -6.21
N GLU A 14 2.93 3.83 -7.51
CA GLU A 14 2.97 4.87 -8.55
C GLU A 14 1.55 5.23 -8.96
N VAL A 15 1.21 6.51 -8.85
CA VAL A 15 -0.13 7.03 -9.14
C VAL A 15 -0.03 8.14 -10.16
N ASP A 16 -0.82 7.99 -11.23
CA ASP A 16 -0.95 8.97 -12.30
C ASP A 16 -1.60 10.25 -11.76
N SER A 17 -0.89 11.36 -11.93
CA SER A 17 -1.34 12.68 -11.47
C SER A 17 -2.60 13.16 -12.16
N GLY A 18 -2.83 12.80 -13.43
CA GLY A 18 -3.94 13.26 -14.26
C GLY A 18 -5.28 12.60 -13.92
N ASN A 19 -5.28 11.31 -13.59
CA ASN A 19 -6.50 10.53 -13.36
C ASN A 19 -6.60 9.90 -11.95
N GLY A 20 -5.52 9.95 -11.17
CA GLY A 20 -5.45 9.39 -9.81
C GLY A 20 -5.51 7.86 -9.74
N GLN A 21 -5.16 7.18 -10.84
CA GLN A 21 -5.11 5.73 -10.93
C GLN A 21 -3.70 5.20 -10.66
N LEU A 22 -3.64 3.94 -10.25
CA LEU A 22 -2.40 3.21 -10.11
C LEU A 22 -1.81 2.92 -11.50
N VAL A 23 -0.54 3.24 -11.72
CA VAL A 23 0.16 3.08 -13.02
C VAL A 23 0.69 1.65 -13.22
N GLY A 24 0.96 0.93 -12.13
CA GLY A 24 1.54 -0.40 -12.16
C GLY A 24 1.25 -1.24 -10.93
N SER A 25 1.96 -2.36 -10.76
CA SER A 25 1.87 -3.14 -9.53
C SER A 25 2.58 -2.40 -8.39
N PRO A 26 1.97 -2.32 -7.18
CA PRO A 26 2.67 -1.77 -6.04
C PRO A 26 3.77 -2.74 -5.59
N ASP A 27 4.80 -2.22 -4.93
CA ASP A 27 5.86 -3.03 -4.34
C ASP A 27 5.85 -2.95 -2.81
N ALA A 28 6.00 -4.10 -2.15
CA ALA A 28 5.99 -4.22 -0.70
C ALA A 28 7.36 -4.65 -0.19
N ILE A 29 8.03 -3.75 0.52
CA ILE A 29 9.30 -4.02 1.17
C ILE A 29 9.05 -4.34 2.62
N VAL A 30 9.42 -5.56 3.02
CA VAL A 30 9.23 -6.06 4.37
C VAL A 30 10.55 -6.03 5.15
N ARG A 31 10.52 -5.52 6.38
CA ARG A 31 11.67 -5.48 7.29
C ARG A 31 11.25 -5.91 8.70
N GLY A 32 12.03 -6.78 9.34
CA GLY A 32 11.76 -7.23 10.71
C GLY A 32 10.59 -8.20 10.88
N LEU A 33 10.00 -8.71 9.79
CA LEU A 33 9.10 -9.87 9.84
C LEU A 33 9.92 -11.13 9.51
N THR A 34 9.99 -12.07 10.45
CA THR A 34 10.76 -13.33 10.34
C THR A 34 10.01 -14.44 9.58
N THR A 35 8.78 -14.20 9.15
CA THR A 35 7.98 -15.17 8.40
C THR A 35 8.21 -15.00 6.90
N ALA A 36 8.58 -16.08 6.22
CA ALA A 36 8.53 -16.15 4.76
C ALA A 36 7.10 -15.90 4.30
N TYR A 37 6.84 -14.70 3.79
CA TYR A 37 5.54 -14.30 3.27
C TYR A 37 5.65 -14.08 1.76
N ASP A 38 4.62 -14.52 1.04
CA ASP A 38 4.56 -14.39 -0.41
C ASP A 38 4.27 -12.93 -0.79
N ILE A 39 5.36 -12.16 -0.97
CA ILE A 39 5.32 -10.75 -1.36
C ILE A 39 4.63 -10.60 -2.73
N LYS A 40 4.81 -11.53 -3.67
CA LYS A 40 4.16 -11.44 -4.99
C LYS A 40 2.64 -11.52 -4.86
N ARG A 41 2.15 -12.43 -4.01
CA ARG A 41 0.72 -12.54 -3.71
C ARG A 41 0.18 -11.31 -3.00
N LEU A 42 0.94 -10.71 -2.08
CA LEU A 42 0.57 -9.44 -1.45
C LEU A 42 0.45 -8.31 -2.48
N ASN A 43 1.48 -8.13 -3.31
CA ASN A 43 1.50 -7.07 -4.32
C ASN A 43 0.31 -7.20 -5.27
N SER A 44 0.00 -8.42 -5.74
CA SER A 44 -1.17 -8.69 -6.58
C SER A 44 -2.51 -8.35 -5.89
N ARG A 45 -2.65 -8.70 -4.61
CA ARG A 45 -3.87 -8.39 -3.83
C ARG A 45 -4.00 -6.89 -3.55
N LEU A 46 -2.89 -6.22 -3.21
CA LEU A 46 -2.86 -4.78 -3.02
C LEU A 46 -3.21 -4.04 -4.30
N MET A 47 -2.68 -4.48 -5.45
CA MET A 47 -3.04 -3.92 -6.76
C MET A 47 -4.56 -3.96 -6.97
N GLN A 48 -5.19 -5.12 -6.76
CA GLN A 48 -6.65 -5.26 -6.90
C GLN A 48 -7.43 -4.39 -5.92
N ASP A 49 -6.98 -4.28 -4.67
CA ASP A 49 -7.65 -3.46 -3.67
C ASP A 49 -7.46 -1.96 -3.95
N PHE A 50 -6.29 -1.53 -4.42
CA PHE A 50 -6.01 -0.15 -4.81
C PHE A 50 -6.81 0.25 -6.05
N HIS A 51 -6.91 -0.58 -7.09
CA HIS A 51 -7.78 -0.28 -8.23
C HIS A 51 -9.25 -0.09 -7.83
N LYS A 52 -9.72 -0.81 -6.80
CA LYS A 52 -11.10 -0.65 -6.28
C LYS A 52 -11.25 0.61 -5.43
N ALA A 53 -10.21 1.01 -4.72
CA ALA A 53 -10.25 2.16 -3.81
C ALA A 53 -9.99 3.49 -4.53
N LEU A 54 -9.09 3.48 -5.51
CA LEU A 54 -8.74 4.61 -6.35
C LEU A 54 -9.79 4.72 -7.46
N ASN A 55 -10.81 5.54 -7.24
CA ASN A 55 -11.78 5.85 -8.27
C ASN A 55 -11.15 6.72 -9.36
N PRO A 56 -11.40 6.43 -10.66
CA PRO A 56 -10.93 7.27 -11.76
C PRO A 56 -11.48 8.68 -11.62
N ARG A 57 -10.59 9.67 -11.67
CA ARG A 57 -10.97 11.08 -11.66
C ARG A 57 -10.85 11.64 -13.06
N LYS A 58 -11.76 12.57 -13.40
CA LYS A 58 -11.70 13.36 -14.64
C LYS A 58 -10.78 14.58 -14.53
N ALA A 59 -10.12 14.75 -13.38
CA ALA A 59 -9.32 15.91 -13.05
C ALA A 59 -8.07 15.49 -12.28
N ARG A 60 -7.03 16.30 -12.42
CA ARG A 60 -5.72 16.10 -11.77
C ARG A 60 -5.89 15.92 -10.26
N VAL A 61 -5.10 15.02 -9.69
CA VAL A 61 -4.98 14.85 -8.25
C VAL A 61 -4.41 16.12 -7.63
N THR A 62 -5.19 16.74 -6.75
CA THR A 62 -4.77 17.93 -5.98
C THR A 62 -4.51 17.62 -4.51
N ASN A 63 -4.99 16.47 -4.02
CA ASN A 63 -4.86 16.07 -2.61
C ASN A 63 -4.08 14.77 -2.46
N TRP A 64 -2.75 14.88 -2.51
CA TRP A 64 -1.84 13.75 -2.32
C TRP A 64 -1.83 13.19 -0.89
N ILE A 65 -2.20 14.00 0.11
CA ILE A 65 -2.36 13.54 1.49
C ILE A 65 -3.50 12.51 1.56
N TYR A 66 -4.62 12.79 0.89
CA TYR A 66 -5.73 11.85 0.78
C TYR A 66 -5.32 10.55 0.08
N ILE A 67 -4.58 10.63 -1.04
CA ILE A 67 -4.11 9.43 -1.75
C ILE A 67 -3.19 8.58 -0.86
N ARG A 68 -2.19 9.19 -0.20
CA ARG A 68 -1.31 8.48 0.74
C ARG A 68 -2.08 7.82 1.88
N LYS A 69 -3.05 8.53 2.46
CA LYS A 69 -3.91 8.00 3.54
C LYS A 69 -4.75 6.81 3.06
N LEU A 70 -5.41 6.94 1.90
CA LEU A 70 -6.24 5.89 1.32
C LEU A 70 -5.42 4.62 1.02
N ILE A 71 -4.25 4.77 0.41
CA ILE A 71 -3.34 3.65 0.13
C ILE A 71 -2.88 2.99 1.43
N GLY A 72 -2.50 3.78 2.45
CA GLY A 72 -2.15 3.27 3.77
C GLY A 72 -3.27 2.44 4.40
N GLU A 73 -4.48 2.98 4.47
CA GLU A 73 -5.64 2.30 5.06
C GLU A 73 -6.01 1.01 4.33
N VAL A 74 -5.97 1.02 3.00
CA VAL A 74 -6.24 -0.18 2.19
C VAL A 74 -5.18 -1.24 2.43
N ALA A 75 -3.89 -0.84 2.45
CA ALA A 75 -2.79 -1.74 2.71
C ALA A 75 -2.86 -2.36 4.11
N GLU A 76 -3.11 -1.56 5.15
CA GLU A 76 -3.28 -2.05 6.52
C GLU A 76 -4.40 -3.09 6.63
N ARG A 77 -5.55 -2.83 6.00
CA ARG A 77 -6.66 -3.79 5.97
C ARG A 77 -6.27 -5.09 5.27
N ARG A 78 -5.57 -5.02 4.13
CA ARG A 78 -5.09 -6.21 3.41
C ARG A 78 -4.09 -7.00 4.24
N ILE A 79 -3.08 -6.33 4.78
CA ILE A 79 -2.01 -6.94 5.58
C ILE A 79 -2.61 -7.62 6.82
N TYR A 80 -3.56 -6.98 7.51
CA TYR A 80 -4.23 -7.61 8.65
C TYR A 80 -5.05 -8.84 8.25
N LYS A 81 -5.73 -8.82 7.10
CA LYS A 81 -6.47 -9.99 6.58
C LYS A 81 -5.54 -11.17 6.28
N ASP A 82 -4.37 -10.88 5.71
CA ASP A 82 -3.44 -11.91 5.25
C ASP A 82 -2.53 -12.44 6.37
N LEU A 83 -2.05 -11.57 7.27
CA LEU A 83 -1.09 -11.92 8.32
C LEU A 83 -1.71 -12.08 9.71
N ARG A 84 -2.93 -11.59 9.94
CA ARG A 84 -3.55 -11.46 11.28
C ARG A 84 -2.67 -10.69 12.29
N ARG A 85 -1.77 -9.84 11.78
CA ARG A 85 -0.86 -8.98 12.53
C ARG A 85 -0.98 -7.54 12.04
N ARG A 86 -0.50 -6.59 12.85
CA ARG A 86 -0.50 -5.16 12.54
C ARG A 86 0.93 -4.61 12.56
N PRO A 87 1.75 -4.92 11.54
CA PRO A 87 3.03 -4.22 11.37
C PRO A 87 2.79 -2.74 11.14
N LEU A 88 3.83 -1.91 11.33
CA LEU A 88 3.77 -0.53 10.88
C LEU A 88 3.74 -0.51 9.34
N VAL A 89 2.74 0.12 8.75
CA VAL A 89 2.60 0.25 7.29
C VAL A 89 2.95 1.67 6.89
N LEU A 90 3.98 1.81 6.04
CA LEU A 90 4.42 3.10 5.52
C LEU A 90 4.09 3.21 4.02
N PRO A 91 3.04 3.95 3.63
CA PRO A 91 2.75 4.19 2.22
C PRO A 91 3.67 5.27 1.65
N VAL A 92 4.37 4.94 0.57
CA VAL A 92 5.17 5.85 -0.24
C VAL A 92 4.51 5.93 -1.61
N VAL A 93 3.95 7.10 -1.92
CA VAL A 93 3.24 7.35 -3.17
C VAL A 93 4.11 8.21 -4.06
N ILE A 94 4.38 7.71 -5.26
CA ILE A 94 5.15 8.39 -6.30
C ILE A 94 4.14 8.98 -7.30
N GLU A 95 4.24 10.29 -7.53
CA GLU A 95 3.47 10.98 -8.57
C GLU A 95 4.13 10.74 -9.92
N VAL A 96 3.36 10.24 -10.89
CA VAL A 96 3.76 10.03 -12.29
C VAL A 96 2.91 10.89 -13.22
#